data_AF-A0A968KZV7-F1
#
_entry.id   AF-A0A968KZV7-F1
#
_cell.length_a   1.000
_cell.length_b   1.000
_cell.length_c   1.000
_cell.angle_alpha   90.00
_cell.angle_beta   90.00
_cell.angle_gamma   90.00
#
_symmetry.space_group_name_H-M   'P 1'
#
loop_
_entity.id
_entity.type
_entity.pdbx_description
1 polymer ?
#
loop_
_entity_poly.entity_id
_entity_poly.type
_entity_poly.pdbx_seq_one_letter_code
_entity_poly.pdbx_strand_id
1 'polypeptide(L)'
;MAGYGKIGVTVRVTTLLLIIFLLAFIVAPLLFNILGLPGMQNPIYTRISRSLRLSGPAPASTVNGVDLLEQERLQILSQTLDNRELELAQKEALFQSKLEELEAREQIIGAQEEELNQRAEVIAIRLQGLDDFEGNLLLNAQNLSNMPPAQAVAILENITSDQVLIEHLLAADRYAVAQGRMSLSSVWISMMNAERAGRIMEKMATPS
;
A
#
# COMPACT_ATOMS: atom_id res chain seq x y z
N MET A 1 8.78 29.56 -20.17
CA MET A 1 9.67 29.02 -21.22
C MET A 1 10.88 29.94 -21.33
N ALA A 2 12.04 29.54 -20.82
CA ALA A 2 13.26 30.35 -20.87
C ALA A 2 14.25 29.71 -21.85
N GLY A 3 14.70 30.50 -22.81
CA GLY A 3 15.39 30.06 -24.02
C GLY A 3 16.75 29.43 -23.77
N TYR A 4 16.90 28.18 -24.23
CA TYR A 4 18.21 27.58 -24.46
C TYR A 4 18.85 28.23 -25.68
N GLY A 5 19.58 29.32 -25.44
CA GLY A 5 20.54 29.85 -26.41
C GLY A 5 21.55 28.76 -26.76
N LYS A 6 21.87 28.63 -28.04
CA LYS A 6 22.87 27.70 -28.59
C LYS A 6 24.27 28.07 -28.06
N ILE A 7 24.56 27.67 -26.83
CA ILE A 7 25.89 27.75 -26.23
C ILE A 7 26.77 26.75 -26.97
N GLY A 8 27.83 27.23 -27.61
CA GLY A 8 28.78 26.40 -28.37
C GLY A 8 29.28 25.24 -27.53
N VAL A 9 29.40 24.06 -28.15
CA VAL A 9 29.81 22.81 -27.49
C VAL A 9 31.07 22.99 -26.65
N THR A 10 32.01 23.82 -27.12
CA THR A 10 33.23 24.21 -26.40
C THR A 10 32.94 24.86 -25.05
N VAL A 11 32.00 25.79 -24.95
CA VAL A 11 31.67 26.46 -23.69
C VAL A 11 31.01 25.50 -22.70
N ARG A 12 30.20 24.55 -23.18
CA ARG A 12 29.60 23.50 -22.33
C ARG A 12 30.64 22.53 -21.80
N VAL A 13 31.58 22.12 -22.65
CA VAL A 13 32.68 21.22 -22.25
C VAL A 13 33.60 21.91 -21.26
N THR A 14 33.96 23.18 -21.47
CA THR A 14 34.80 23.91 -20.50
C THR A 14 34.10 24.17 -19.18
N THR A 15 32.79 24.48 -19.17
CA THR A 15 32.03 24.60 -17.90
C THR A 15 31.92 23.27 -17.17
N LEU A 16 31.66 22.16 -17.87
CA LEU A 16 31.65 20.83 -17.25
C LEU A 16 33.00 20.46 -16.66
N LEU A 17 34.09 20.71 -17.38
CA LEU A 17 35.44 20.42 -16.92
C LEU A 17 35.81 21.29 -15.70
N LEU A 18 35.39 22.56 -15.69
CA LEU A 18 35.57 23.44 -14.54
C LEU A 18 34.77 23.00 -13.32
N ILE A 19 33.53 22.54 -13.50
CA ILE A 19 32.70 21.98 -12.42
C ILE A 19 33.32 20.70 -11.86
N ILE A 20 33.80 19.79 -12.72
CA ILE A 20 34.48 18.57 -12.30
C ILE A 20 35.77 18.90 -11.53
N PHE A 21 36.54 19.88 -12.01
CA PHE A 21 37.75 20.32 -11.34
C PHE A 21 37.46 20.91 -9.96
N LEU A 22 36.40 21.73 -9.85
CA LEU A 22 35.96 22.32 -8.60
C LEU A 22 35.46 21.25 -7.61
N LEU A 23 34.73 20.25 -8.10
CA LEU A 23 34.28 19.12 -7.31
C LEU A 23 35.47 18.29 -6.80
N ALA A 24 36.45 18.01 -7.67
CA ALA A 24 37.65 17.25 -7.29
C ALA A 24 38.53 18.01 -6.29
N PHE A 25 38.69 19.33 -6.43
CA PHE A 25 39.58 20.10 -5.55
C PHE A 25 38.95 20.45 -4.20
N ILE A 26 37.62 20.49 -4.08
CA ILE A 26 36.93 20.86 -2.84
C ILE A 26 36.39 19.62 -2.12
N VAL A 27 35.72 18.71 -2.85
CA VAL A 27 35.03 17.56 -2.24
C VAL A 27 35.99 16.40 -1.99
N ALA A 28 36.95 16.15 -2.89
CA ALA A 28 37.90 15.05 -2.70
C ALA A 28 38.81 15.19 -1.46
N PRO A 29 39.40 16.37 -1.12
CA PRO A 29 40.19 16.47 0.12
C PRO A 29 39.33 16.39 1.38
N LEU A 30 38.06 16.80 1.31
CA LEU A 30 37.11 16.67 2.41
C LEU A 30 36.75 15.20 2.68
N LEU A 31 36.51 14.43 1.61
CA LEU A 31 36.34 12.97 1.70
C LEU A 31 37.63 12.28 2.18
N PHE A 32 38.80 12.73 1.73
CA PHE A 32 40.09 12.19 2.19
C PHE A 32 40.33 12.40 3.70
N ASN A 33 39.86 13.54 4.23
CA ASN A 33 39.95 13.85 5.65
C ASN A 33 38.99 13.00 6.50
N ILE A 34 37.81 12.67 5.98
CA ILE A 34 36.83 11.77 6.63
C ILE A 34 37.29 10.30 6.57
N LEU A 35 38.04 9.92 5.53
CA LEU A 35 38.57 8.56 5.35
C LEU A 35 39.87 8.28 6.11
N GLY A 36 40.48 9.29 6.74
CA GLY A 36 41.62 9.11 7.65
C GLY A 36 42.87 8.49 6.99
N LEU A 37 43.13 8.77 5.71
CA LEU A 37 44.32 8.29 5.01
C LEU A 37 45.54 9.20 5.31
N PRO A 38 46.58 8.75 6.03
CA PRO A 38 47.77 9.55 6.28
C PRO A 38 48.69 9.48 5.06
N GLY A 39 48.66 10.50 4.19
CA GLY A 39 49.53 10.43 3.03
C GLY A 39 49.43 11.52 1.97
N MET A 40 49.47 12.80 2.34
CA MET A 40 50.17 13.82 1.55
C MET A 40 50.30 15.10 2.38
N GLN A 41 51.41 15.21 3.10
CA GLN A 41 51.84 16.46 3.71
C GLN A 41 52.12 17.46 2.59
N ASN A 42 51.19 18.38 2.36
CA ASN A 42 51.41 19.50 1.45
C ASN A 42 52.58 20.36 2.00
N PRO A 43 53.71 20.49 1.28
CA PRO A 43 54.91 21.19 1.77
C PRO A 43 54.73 22.71 1.92
N ILE A 44 53.59 23.24 1.48
CA ILE A 44 53.27 24.67 1.57
C ILE A 44 52.81 25.04 2.99
N TYR A 45 52.10 24.14 3.69
CA TYR A 45 51.60 24.42 5.04
C TYR A 45 52.68 24.29 6.14
N THR A 46 53.78 23.57 5.88
CA THR A 46 54.85 23.37 6.88
C THR A 46 55.85 24.53 6.96
N ARG A 47 55.93 25.40 5.93
CA ARG A 47 56.81 26.59 6.00
C ARG A 47 56.20 27.74 6.80
N ILE A 48 54.87 27.90 6.77
CA ILE A 48 54.19 29.00 7.46
C ILE A 48 54.10 28.77 8.97
N SER A 49 54.04 27.50 9.41
CA SER A 49 54.00 27.17 10.85
C SER A 49 55.35 27.24 11.56
N ARG A 50 56.47 27.38 10.83
CA ARG A 50 57.82 27.45 11.42
C ARG A 50 58.21 28.86 11.86
N SER A 51 57.63 29.91 11.27
CA SER A 51 57.94 31.31 11.58
C SER A 51 57.18 31.88 12.78
N LEU A 52 56.28 31.11 13.40
CA LEU A 52 55.50 31.54 14.58
C LEU A 52 55.94 30.93 15.91
N ARG A 53 57.08 30.21 15.97
CA ARG A 53 57.66 29.78 17.24
C ARG A 53 58.57 30.87 17.81
N LEU A 54 57.95 31.93 18.33
CA LEU A 54 58.60 32.89 19.22
C LEU A 54 58.74 32.26 20.62
N SER A 55 59.95 32.37 21.15
CA SER A 55 60.40 31.89 22.46
C SER A 55 59.43 32.19 23.60
N GLY A 56 59.03 31.14 24.33
CA GLY A 56 58.44 31.22 25.67
C GLY A 56 59.33 30.45 26.66
N PRO A 57 59.48 30.90 27.91
CA PRO A 57 60.41 30.29 28.86
C PRO A 57 59.92 28.91 29.31
N ALA A 58 60.87 27.99 29.53
CA ALA A 58 60.61 26.65 30.02
C ALA A 58 59.85 26.69 31.37
N PRO A 59 58.73 25.96 31.53
CA PRO A 59 58.10 25.85 32.82
C PRO A 59 58.91 24.91 33.71
N ALA A 60 59.16 25.38 34.94
CA ALA A 60 59.73 24.58 36.01
C ALA A 60 58.84 23.36 36.31
N SER A 61 59.50 22.25 36.60
CA SER A 61 58.92 20.93 36.81
C SER A 61 58.00 20.86 38.03
N THR A 62 56.68 20.87 37.83
CA THR A 62 55.68 20.31 38.75
C THR A 62 55.22 18.95 38.21
N VAL A 63 56.09 17.94 38.36
CA VAL A 63 55.93 16.59 37.77
C VAL A 63 54.67 15.86 38.25
N ASN A 64 54.16 16.17 39.45
CA ASN A 64 53.04 15.45 40.04
C ASN A 64 51.65 16.03 39.68
N GLY A 65 51.56 17.30 39.29
CA GLY A 65 50.27 17.96 38.99
C GLY A 65 49.77 17.71 37.56
N VAL A 66 50.69 17.50 36.62
CA VAL A 66 50.36 17.22 35.20
C VAL A 66 49.83 15.79 35.03
N ASP A 67 50.35 14.84 35.81
CA ASP A 67 49.98 13.42 35.75
C ASP A 67 48.59 13.16 36.37
N LEU A 68 48.25 13.88 37.45
CA LEU A 68 46.91 13.84 38.07
C LEU A 68 45.82 14.42 37.14
N LEU A 69 46.12 15.52 36.43
CA LEU A 69 45.19 16.13 35.49
C LEU A 69 44.89 15.21 34.30
N GLU A 70 45.89 14.44 33.86
CA GLU A 70 45.74 13.51 32.75
C GLU A 70 44.94 12.26 33.17
N GLN A 71 45.13 11.77 34.40
CA GLN A 71 44.29 10.71 34.97
C GLN A 71 42.81 11.13 35.08
N GLU A 72 42.52 12.35 35.55
CA GLU A 72 41.15 12.87 35.60
C GLU A 72 40.53 12.96 34.20
N ARG A 73 41.29 13.41 33.19
CA ARG A 73 40.82 13.43 31.80
C ARG A 73 40.48 12.05 31.27
N LEU A 74 41.33 11.06 31.52
CA LEU A 74 41.09 9.68 31.11
C LEU A 74 39.86 9.11 31.79
N GLN A 75 39.64 9.41 33.07
CA GLN A 75 38.47 8.98 33.82
C GLN A 75 37.17 9.63 33.30
N ILE A 76 37.20 10.92 32.98
CA ILE A 76 36.05 11.60 32.36
C ILE A 76 35.76 11.00 30.98
N LEU A 77 36.81 10.69 30.21
CA LEU A 77 36.67 10.12 28.87
C LEU A 77 36.10 8.70 28.93
N SER A 78 36.54 7.87 29.88
CA SER A 78 35.98 6.53 30.09
C SER A 78 34.51 6.60 30.52
N GLN A 79 34.16 7.46 31.48
CA GLN A 79 32.76 7.66 31.89
C GLN A 79 31.89 8.15 30.73
N THR A 80 32.43 9.01 29.86
CA THR A 80 31.70 9.49 28.68
C THR A 80 31.48 8.37 27.66
N LEU A 81 32.46 7.49 27.48
CA LEU A 81 32.32 6.32 26.62
C LEU A 81 31.30 5.32 27.17
N ASP A 82 31.36 5.01 28.47
CA ASP A 82 30.42 4.11 29.15
C ASP A 82 28.98 4.63 29.02
N ASN A 83 28.78 5.94 29.23
CA ASN A 83 27.47 6.57 29.06
C ASN A 83 26.96 6.48 27.62
N ARG A 84 27.85 6.67 26.62
CA ARG A 84 27.49 6.52 25.21
C ARG A 84 27.16 5.08 24.84
N GLU A 85 27.88 4.11 25.39
CA GLU A 85 27.60 2.69 25.17
C GLU A 85 26.22 2.32 25.73
N LEU A 86 25.90 2.79 26.94
CA LEU A 86 24.57 2.61 27.54
C LEU A 86 23.46 3.27 26.70
N GLU A 87 23.67 4.51 26.22
CA GLU A 87 22.71 5.18 25.34
C GLU A 87 22.50 4.43 24.02
N LEU A 88 23.57 3.89 23.42
CA LEU A 88 23.50 3.11 22.20
C LEU A 88 22.75 1.80 22.43
N ALA A 89 23.06 1.08 23.51
CA ALA A 89 22.35 -0.15 23.87
C ALA A 89 20.86 0.08 24.09
N GLN A 90 20.48 1.19 24.74
CA GLN A 90 19.07 1.58 24.90
C GLN A 90 18.39 1.89 23.57
N LYS A 91 19.07 2.64 22.68
CA LYS A 91 18.55 2.93 21.34
C LYS A 91 18.37 1.66 20.53
N GLU A 92 19.32 0.75 20.59
CA GLU A 92 19.27 -0.52 19.87
C GLU A 92 18.14 -1.41 20.37
N ALA A 93 17.95 -1.51 21.69
CA ALA A 93 16.80 -2.21 22.27
C ALA A 93 15.46 -1.58 21.84
N LEU A 94 15.37 -0.25 21.80
CA LEU A 94 14.19 0.46 21.31
C LEU A 94 13.94 0.20 19.81
N PHE A 95 14.99 0.16 18.99
CA PHE A 95 14.85 -0.15 17.57
C PHE A 95 14.40 -1.59 17.34
N GLN A 96 14.95 -2.55 18.08
CA GLN A 96 14.53 -3.95 18.01
C GLN A 96 13.05 -4.11 18.39
N SER A 97 12.64 -3.51 19.51
CA SER A 97 11.23 -3.53 19.92
C SER A 97 10.29 -2.91 18.88
N LYS A 98 10.70 -1.82 18.22
CA LYS A 98 9.93 -1.21 17.13
C LYS A 98 9.88 -2.09 15.88
N LEU A 99 10.97 -2.79 15.56
CA LEU A 99 10.99 -3.72 14.42
C LEU A 99 10.05 -4.89 14.66
N GLU A 100 10.06 -5.48 15.85
CA GLU A 100 9.13 -6.54 16.24
C GLU A 100 7.67 -6.06 16.20
N GLU A 101 7.39 -4.84 16.68
CA GLU A 101 6.05 -4.26 16.60
C GLU A 101 5.59 -4.04 15.15
N LEU A 102 6.49 -3.54 14.29
CA LEU A 102 6.18 -3.35 12.87
C LEU A 102 5.95 -4.68 12.16
N GLU A 103 6.76 -5.70 12.44
CA GLU A 103 6.57 -7.03 11.86
C GLU A 103 5.24 -7.66 12.30
N ALA A 104 4.89 -7.54 13.59
CA ALA A 104 3.59 -8.00 14.07
C ALA A 104 2.42 -7.25 13.41
N ARG A 105 2.54 -5.93 13.24
CA ARG A 105 1.53 -5.13 12.52
C ARG A 105 1.40 -5.53 11.06
N GLU A 106 2.52 -5.77 10.38
CA GLU A 106 2.54 -6.22 8.98
C GLU A 106 1.83 -7.57 8.83
N GLN A 107 2.10 -8.51 9.74
CA GLN A 107 1.42 -9.81 9.75
C GLN A 107 -0.08 -9.68 9.98
N ILE A 108 -0.52 -8.80 10.89
CA ILE A 108 -1.94 -8.54 11.14
C ILE A 108 -2.60 -7.92 9.91
N ILE A 109 -1.96 -6.95 9.27
CA ILE A 109 -2.47 -6.30 8.06
C ILE A 109 -2.57 -7.32 6.93
N GLY A 110 -1.54 -8.13 6.70
CA GLY A 110 -1.56 -9.18 5.69
C GLY A 110 -2.69 -10.19 5.89
N ALA A 111 -2.92 -10.61 7.14
CA ALA A 111 -4.03 -11.51 7.46
C ALA A 111 -5.41 -10.84 7.22
N GLN A 112 -5.56 -9.56 7.56
CA GLN A 112 -6.79 -8.81 7.29
C GLN A 112 -7.03 -8.62 5.79
N GLU A 113 -6.00 -8.31 5.01
CA GLU A 113 -6.10 -8.18 3.56
C GLU A 113 -6.52 -9.50 2.91
N GLU A 114 -5.95 -10.63 3.35
CA GLU A 114 -6.34 -11.95 2.88
C GLU A 114 -7.81 -12.26 3.20
N GLU A 115 -8.25 -11.99 4.43
CA GLU A 115 -9.65 -12.16 4.83
C GLU A 115 -10.60 -11.28 4.00
N LEU A 116 -10.24 -10.01 3.77
CA LEU A 116 -11.04 -9.09 2.95
C LEU A 116 -11.11 -9.56 1.50
N ASN A 117 -10.02 -10.06 0.92
CA ASN A 117 -10.01 -10.61 -0.43
C ASN A 117 -10.91 -11.84 -0.54
N GLN A 118 -10.83 -12.78 0.41
CA GLN A 118 -11.71 -13.95 0.44
C GLN A 118 -13.19 -13.54 0.53
N ARG A 119 -13.52 -12.57 1.38
CA ARG A 119 -14.89 -12.03 1.49
C ARG A 119 -15.33 -11.37 0.18
N ALA A 120 -14.46 -10.59 -0.46
CA ALA A 120 -14.75 -9.93 -1.72
C ALA A 120 -14.99 -10.95 -2.85
N GLU A 121 -14.20 -12.03 -2.91
CA GLU A 121 -14.39 -13.11 -3.87
C GLU A 121 -15.74 -13.82 -3.67
N VAL A 122 -16.12 -14.15 -2.43
CA VAL A 122 -17.43 -14.75 -2.13
C VAL A 122 -18.58 -13.82 -2.54
N ILE A 123 -18.45 -12.52 -2.30
CA ILE A 123 -19.44 -11.53 -2.72
C ILE A 123 -19.50 -11.47 -4.25
N ALA A 124 -18.36 -11.44 -4.95
CA ALA A 124 -18.30 -11.42 -6.40
C ALA A 124 -18.97 -12.65 -7.02
N ILE A 125 -18.67 -13.85 -6.51
CA ILE A 125 -19.31 -15.11 -6.96
C ILE A 125 -20.82 -15.05 -6.74
N ARG A 126 -21.28 -14.54 -5.59
CA ARG A 126 -22.71 -14.39 -5.31
C ARG A 126 -23.38 -13.40 -6.25
N LEU A 127 -22.76 -12.25 -6.49
CA LEU A 127 -23.28 -11.24 -7.43
C LEU A 127 -23.38 -11.80 -8.84
N GLN A 128 -22.33 -12.46 -9.32
CA GLN A 128 -22.34 -13.11 -10.62
C GLN A 128 -23.44 -14.17 -10.70
N GLY A 129 -23.60 -15.00 -9.66
CA GLY A 129 -24.69 -15.98 -9.61
C GLY A 129 -26.09 -15.37 -9.62
N LEU A 130 -26.27 -14.19 -9.01
CA LEU A 130 -27.52 -13.43 -9.08
C LEU A 130 -27.77 -12.85 -10.46
N ASP A 131 -26.74 -12.26 -11.10
CA ASP A 131 -26.84 -11.72 -12.45
C ASP A 131 -27.16 -12.83 -13.47
N ASP A 132 -26.48 -13.97 -13.36
CA ASP A 132 -26.75 -15.15 -14.18
C ASP A 132 -28.17 -15.68 -13.94
N PHE A 133 -28.60 -15.70 -12.68
CA PHE A 133 -29.96 -16.12 -12.32
C PHE A 133 -31.02 -15.19 -12.93
N GLU A 134 -30.88 -13.87 -12.78
CA GLU A 134 -31.80 -12.91 -13.37
C GLU A 134 -31.83 -12.98 -14.91
N GLY A 135 -30.67 -13.13 -15.55
CA GLY A 135 -30.57 -13.31 -17.00
C GLY A 135 -31.31 -14.56 -17.49
N ASN A 136 -31.10 -15.69 -16.80
CA ASN A 136 -31.81 -16.95 -17.09
C ASN A 136 -33.32 -16.81 -16.86
N LEU A 137 -33.72 -16.11 -15.80
CA LEU A 137 -35.13 -15.89 -15.47
C LEU A 137 -35.83 -15.04 -16.54
N LEU A 138 -35.16 -14.01 -17.05
CA LEU A 138 -35.65 -13.17 -18.14
C LEU A 138 -35.75 -13.95 -19.46
N LEU A 139 -34.76 -14.77 -19.79
CA LEU A 139 -34.81 -15.66 -20.96
C LEU A 139 -35.98 -16.65 -20.87
N ASN A 140 -36.18 -17.24 -19.69
CA ASN A 140 -37.30 -18.13 -19.43
C ASN A 140 -38.64 -17.38 -19.55
N ALA A 141 -38.74 -16.17 -19.01
CA ALA A 141 -39.92 -15.31 -19.17
C ALA A 141 -40.23 -14.99 -20.64
N GLN A 142 -39.21 -14.70 -21.44
CA GLN A 142 -39.35 -14.52 -22.89
C GLN A 142 -39.88 -15.80 -23.57
N ASN A 143 -39.31 -16.96 -23.24
CA ASN A 143 -39.73 -18.24 -23.82
C ASN A 143 -41.18 -18.58 -23.45
N LEU A 144 -41.55 -18.45 -22.17
CA LEU A 144 -42.89 -18.70 -21.65
C LEU A 144 -43.92 -17.73 -22.26
N SER A 145 -43.53 -16.47 -22.50
CA SER A 145 -44.40 -15.47 -23.11
C SER A 145 -44.66 -15.69 -24.61
N ASN A 146 -43.78 -16.44 -25.28
CA ASN A 146 -43.90 -16.73 -26.72
C ASN A 146 -44.55 -18.10 -27.03
N MET A 147 -44.94 -18.86 -26.00
CA MET A 147 -45.62 -20.14 -26.15
C MET A 147 -47.12 -20.06 -25.79
N PRO A 148 -47.94 -21.02 -26.22
CA PRO A 148 -49.35 -21.08 -25.83
C PRO A 148 -49.52 -21.15 -24.30
N PRO A 149 -50.50 -20.43 -23.71
CA PRO A 149 -50.67 -20.37 -22.26
C PRO A 149 -50.78 -21.73 -21.55
N ALA A 150 -51.48 -22.69 -22.15
CA ALA A 150 -51.60 -24.04 -21.59
C ALA A 150 -50.26 -24.78 -21.52
N GLN A 151 -49.37 -24.56 -22.50
CA GLN A 151 -48.03 -25.16 -22.50
C GLN A 151 -47.12 -24.49 -21.47
N ALA A 152 -47.20 -23.17 -21.34
CA ALA A 152 -46.47 -22.42 -20.31
C ALA A 152 -46.86 -22.91 -18.90
N VAL A 153 -48.15 -23.06 -18.64
CA VAL A 153 -48.67 -23.56 -17.35
C VAL A 153 -48.18 -24.97 -17.06
N ALA A 154 -48.20 -25.88 -18.03
CA ALA A 154 -47.67 -27.24 -17.84
C ALA A 154 -46.18 -27.25 -17.44
N ILE A 155 -45.39 -26.33 -17.98
CA ILE A 155 -43.97 -26.16 -17.59
C ILE A 155 -43.87 -25.58 -16.18
N LEU A 156 -44.64 -24.54 -15.87
CA LEU A 156 -44.66 -23.89 -14.55
C LEU A 156 -45.14 -24.82 -13.43
N GLU A 157 -46.08 -25.73 -13.72
CA GLU A 157 -46.55 -26.71 -12.74
C GLU A 157 -45.49 -27.75 -12.38
N ASN A 158 -44.53 -28.04 -13.26
CA ASN A 158 -43.41 -28.93 -12.97
C ASN A 158 -42.38 -28.34 -11.99
N ILE A 159 -42.39 -27.02 -11.80
CA ILE A 159 -41.52 -26.37 -10.81
C ILE A 159 -41.99 -26.78 -9.42
N THR A 160 -41.15 -27.42 -8.62
CA THR A 160 -41.54 -27.90 -7.28
C THR A 160 -41.54 -26.78 -6.22
N SER A 161 -40.63 -25.81 -6.34
CA SER A 161 -40.51 -24.70 -5.39
C SER A 161 -41.47 -23.56 -5.74
N ASP A 162 -42.35 -23.21 -4.81
CA ASP A 162 -43.25 -22.06 -4.96
C ASP A 162 -42.49 -20.73 -5.11
N GLN A 163 -41.34 -20.59 -4.44
CA GLN A 163 -40.51 -19.39 -4.52
C GLN A 163 -39.98 -19.17 -5.94
N VAL A 164 -39.44 -20.23 -6.55
CA VAL A 164 -38.91 -20.18 -7.92
C VAL A 164 -40.04 -19.91 -8.92
N LEU A 165 -41.22 -20.51 -8.70
CA LEU A 165 -42.40 -20.24 -9.52
C LEU A 165 -42.79 -18.75 -9.45
N ILE A 166 -42.83 -18.15 -8.25
CA ILE A 166 -43.12 -16.72 -8.07
C ILE A 166 -42.11 -15.87 -8.85
N GLU A 167 -40.83 -16.19 -8.77
CA GLU A 167 -39.78 -15.45 -9.49
C GLU A 167 -39.98 -15.51 -11.00
N HIS A 168 -40.36 -16.67 -11.56
CA HIS A 168 -40.70 -16.78 -12.98
C HIS A 168 -41.93 -15.93 -13.37
N LEU A 169 -42.96 -15.91 -12.53
CA LEU A 169 -44.17 -15.09 -12.76
C LEU A 169 -43.83 -13.59 -12.73
N LEU A 170 -43.07 -13.14 -11.72
CA LEU A 170 -42.61 -11.76 -11.60
C LEU A 170 -41.67 -11.36 -12.73
N ALA A 171 -40.81 -12.26 -13.21
CA ALA A 171 -39.96 -11.99 -14.37
C ALA A 171 -40.77 -11.87 -15.67
N ALA A 172 -41.84 -12.66 -15.83
CA ALA A 172 -42.77 -12.50 -16.94
C ALA A 172 -43.51 -11.15 -16.89
N ASP A 173 -43.90 -10.69 -15.70
CA ASP A 173 -44.46 -9.34 -15.52
C ASP A 173 -43.45 -8.26 -15.93
N ARG A 174 -42.22 -8.35 -15.41
CA ARG A 174 -41.13 -7.42 -15.76
C ARG A 174 -40.85 -7.40 -17.27
N TYR A 175 -40.79 -8.58 -17.90
CA TYR A 175 -40.61 -8.73 -19.33
C TYR A 175 -41.76 -8.10 -20.12
N ALA A 176 -43.02 -8.36 -19.75
CA ALA A 176 -44.18 -7.80 -20.42
C ALA A 176 -44.20 -6.26 -20.33
N VAL A 177 -43.90 -5.70 -19.15
CA VAL A 177 -43.77 -4.25 -18.94
C VAL A 177 -42.67 -3.67 -19.83
N ALA A 178 -41.49 -4.30 -19.87
CA ALA A 178 -40.39 -3.86 -20.72
C ALA A 178 -40.74 -3.89 -22.23
N GLN A 179 -41.64 -4.79 -22.64
CA GLN A 179 -42.13 -4.89 -24.02
C GLN A 179 -43.39 -4.04 -24.30
N GLY A 180 -43.91 -3.31 -23.31
CA GLY A 180 -45.15 -2.55 -23.44
C GLY A 180 -46.39 -3.41 -23.69
N ARG A 181 -46.37 -4.67 -23.23
CA ARG A 181 -47.46 -5.65 -23.39
C ARG A 181 -48.16 -5.91 -22.04
N MET A 182 -49.36 -6.45 -22.09
CA MET A 182 -50.02 -6.98 -20.89
C MET A 182 -49.33 -8.27 -20.45
N SER A 183 -49.20 -8.45 -19.14
CA SER A 183 -48.65 -9.69 -18.60
C SER A 183 -49.65 -10.85 -18.73
N LEU A 184 -49.11 -12.05 -18.96
CA LEU A 184 -49.85 -13.30 -18.98
C LEU A 184 -49.81 -14.04 -17.63
N SER A 185 -49.13 -13.48 -16.61
CA SER A 185 -48.98 -14.12 -15.29
C SER A 185 -50.33 -14.45 -14.65
N SER A 186 -51.29 -13.52 -14.68
CA SER A 186 -52.65 -13.70 -14.16
C SER A 186 -53.42 -14.79 -14.90
N VAL A 187 -53.23 -14.89 -16.22
CA VAL A 187 -53.81 -15.93 -17.06
C VAL A 187 -53.25 -17.29 -16.66
N TRP A 188 -51.92 -17.40 -16.50
CA TRP A 188 -51.29 -18.64 -16.09
C TRP A 188 -51.73 -19.08 -14.69
N ILE A 189 -51.78 -18.17 -13.72
CA ILE A 189 -52.27 -18.46 -12.36
C ILE A 189 -53.70 -19.00 -12.41
N SER A 190 -54.58 -18.43 -13.25
CA SER A 190 -55.97 -18.90 -13.37
C SER A 190 -56.11 -20.32 -13.97
N MET A 191 -55.09 -20.78 -14.70
CA MET A 191 -55.06 -22.09 -15.36
C MET A 191 -54.32 -23.15 -14.55
N MET A 192 -53.64 -22.77 -13.48
CA MET A 192 -52.94 -23.69 -12.55
C MET A 192 -53.91 -24.37 -11.59
N ASN A 193 -53.42 -25.41 -10.89
CA ASN A 193 -54.12 -25.97 -9.74
C ASN A 193 -54.53 -24.88 -8.72
N ALA A 194 -55.82 -24.84 -8.38
CA ALA A 194 -56.41 -23.78 -7.57
C ALA A 194 -55.80 -23.64 -6.16
N GLU A 195 -55.47 -24.76 -5.51
CA GLU A 195 -54.87 -24.75 -4.17
C GLU A 195 -53.46 -24.15 -4.22
N ARG A 196 -52.70 -24.51 -5.26
CA ARG A 196 -51.36 -23.97 -5.48
C ARG A 196 -51.42 -22.49 -5.87
N ALA A 197 -52.33 -22.11 -6.77
CA ALA A 197 -52.54 -20.73 -7.18
C ALA A 197 -52.85 -19.82 -5.97
N GLY A 198 -53.72 -20.27 -5.05
CA GLY A 198 -54.03 -19.54 -3.83
C GLY A 198 -52.78 -19.29 -2.95
N ARG A 199 -51.95 -20.31 -2.74
CA ARG A 199 -50.70 -20.17 -1.97
C ARG A 199 -49.69 -19.23 -2.62
N ILE A 200 -49.60 -19.27 -3.96
CA ILE A 200 -48.71 -18.39 -4.72
C ILE A 200 -49.19 -16.93 -4.59
N MET A 201 -50.48 -16.68 -4.75
CA MET A 201 -51.06 -15.35 -4.60
C MET A 201 -50.91 -14.80 -3.18
N GLU A 202 -51.06 -15.64 -2.16
CA GLU A 202 -50.81 -15.27 -0.76
C GLU A 202 -49.36 -14.81 -0.57
N LYS A 203 -48.38 -15.63 -0.99
CA LYS A 203 -46.95 -15.32 -0.89
C LYS A 203 -46.53 -14.08 -1.70
N MET A 204 -47.16 -13.85 -2.84
CA MET A 204 -46.92 -12.63 -3.64
C MET A 204 -47.47 -11.37 -2.94
N ALA A 205 -48.54 -11.49 -2.15
CA ALA A 205 -49.11 -10.38 -1.41
C ALA A 205 -48.37 -10.08 -0.09
N THR A 206 -47.71 -11.09 0.50
CA THR A 206 -46.91 -10.98 1.72
C THR A 206 -45.45 -11.32 1.46
N PRO A 207 -44.64 -10.36 0.96
CA PRO A 207 -43.21 -10.60 0.78
C PRO A 207 -42.56 -10.85 2.14
N SER A 208 -42.08 -12.07 2.36
CA SER A 208 -41.31 -12.50 3.54
C SER A 208 -39.84 -12.20 3.37
#